data_AF-A0A5D2SUW5-F1
#
_entry.id   AF-A0A5D2SUW5-F1
#
_cell.length_a   1.000
_cell.length_b   1.000
_cell.length_c   1.000
_cell.angle_alpha   90.00
_cell.angle_beta   90.00
_cell.angle_gamma   90.00
#
_symmetry.space_group_name_H-M   'P 1'
#
loop_
_entity.id
_entity.type
_entity.pdbx_description
1 polymer ?
#
loop_
_entity_poly.entity_id
_entity_poly.type
_entity_poly.pdbx_seq_one_letter_code
_entity_poly.pdbx_strand_id
1 'polypeptide(L)'
;IPPIQRRLENPYPFLIFVSFFCPHRFLLLLPSALQIYPHFFHFHNKSSTLSSSEADFKVSFIFAAVYTGLLLPGDRIMGLDTPSGGNTSHGYYTPHGRKVSSASIFFESLPYKVNPQTGYIDYEKLEERALDFRPKILICGGSSYLREWDYGRFRQIADKCGAVLLCDMAQISGLIAAKVCKL
;
A
#
# COMPACT_ATOMS: atom_id res chain seq x y z
N ILE A 1 11.43 -19.11 36.46
CA ILE A 1 10.16 -18.70 35.79
C ILE A 1 10.54 -17.98 34.50
N PRO A 2 10.53 -18.62 33.32
CA PRO A 2 10.82 -17.91 32.08
C PRO A 2 9.55 -17.16 31.62
N PRO A 3 9.66 -15.91 31.13
CA PRO A 3 8.49 -15.18 30.67
C PRO A 3 8.01 -15.71 29.33
N ILE A 4 6.70 -15.84 29.28
CA ILE A 4 5.85 -16.48 28.27
C ILE A 4 5.98 -15.82 26.89
N GLN A 5 6.30 -16.68 25.93
CA GLN A 5 6.06 -16.57 24.51
C GLN A 5 4.64 -16.06 24.21
N ARG A 6 4.52 -14.80 23.78
CA ARG A 6 3.48 -14.37 22.83
C ARG A 6 4.11 -13.50 21.77
N ARG A 7 4.93 -14.16 20.94
CA ARG A 7 5.15 -13.79 19.56
C ARG A 7 3.77 -13.86 18.89
N LEU A 8 3.08 -12.72 18.81
CA LEU A 8 1.88 -12.61 17.98
C LEU A 8 2.30 -12.97 16.56
N GLU A 9 1.67 -14.02 16.04
CA GLU A 9 1.88 -14.61 14.72
C GLU A 9 1.47 -13.61 13.62
N ASN A 10 2.30 -12.60 13.39
CA ASN A 10 2.23 -11.79 12.17
C ASN A 10 3.44 -12.17 11.31
N PRO A 11 3.26 -12.91 10.20
CA PRO A 11 4.36 -13.29 9.32
C PRO A 11 5.05 -12.09 8.64
N TYR A 12 4.52 -10.86 8.79
CA TYR A 12 5.02 -9.68 8.08
C TYR A 12 5.18 -8.46 9.03
N PRO A 13 6.35 -8.27 9.66
CA PRO A 13 6.56 -7.18 10.63
C PRO A 13 6.57 -5.76 10.02
N PHE A 14 6.67 -5.62 8.68
CA PHE A 14 6.74 -4.34 7.97
C PHE A 14 5.67 -4.17 6.89
N LEU A 15 4.51 -4.81 7.05
CA LEU A 15 3.37 -4.69 6.15
C LEU A 15 2.35 -3.70 6.72
N ILE A 16 2.15 -2.58 6.03
CA ILE A 16 1.17 -1.56 6.42
C ILE A 16 -0.09 -1.77 5.59
N PHE A 17 -1.24 -1.92 6.26
CA PHE A 17 -2.54 -2.03 5.61
C PHE A 17 -3.31 -0.71 5.67
N VAL A 18 -3.87 -0.30 4.53
CA VAL A 18 -4.81 0.83 4.44
C VAL A 18 -6.17 0.27 4.03
N SER A 19 -7.18 0.37 4.91
CA SER A 19 -8.51 -0.23 4.72
C SER A 19 -9.62 0.72 5.22
N PHE A 20 -10.78 0.70 4.56
CA PHE A 20 -11.91 1.62 4.82
C PHE A 20 -13.15 0.98 5.43
N PHE A 21 -13.30 -0.35 5.42
CA PHE A 21 -14.63 -0.96 5.59
C PHE A 21 -14.94 -1.57 6.96
N CYS A 22 -14.07 -1.41 7.98
CA CYS A 22 -14.37 -1.96 9.32
C CYS A 22 -14.61 -0.85 10.36
N PRO A 23 -15.88 -0.58 10.76
CA PRO A 23 -16.18 0.38 11.82
C PRO A 23 -15.69 -0.06 13.21
N HIS A 24 -15.12 -1.26 13.35
CA HIS A 24 -14.64 -1.81 14.62
C HIS A 24 -13.16 -2.24 14.65
N ARG A 25 -12.40 -2.04 13.56
CA ARG A 25 -10.93 -2.30 13.55
C ARG A 25 -10.25 -1.43 12.48
N PHE A 26 -9.95 -0.18 12.84
CA PHE A 26 -8.85 0.54 12.22
C PHE A 26 -7.56 -0.10 12.73
N LEU A 27 -6.97 -1.00 11.96
CA LEU A 27 -5.73 -1.66 12.32
C LEU A 27 -4.61 -1.16 11.40
N LEU A 28 -4.09 0.03 11.72
CA LEU A 28 -2.71 0.37 11.38
C LEU A 28 -1.80 -0.56 12.20
N LEU A 29 -1.41 -1.71 11.63
CA LEU A 29 -0.38 -2.56 12.23
C LEU A 29 0.99 -1.93 11.96
N LEU A 30 1.35 -0.95 12.78
CA LEU A 30 2.72 -0.45 12.87
C LEU A 30 3.31 -0.90 14.22
N PRO A 31 4.06 -2.02 14.29
CA PRO A 31 4.74 -2.40 15.53
C PRO A 31 5.74 -1.33 16.01
N SER A 32 6.23 -0.48 15.11
CA SER A 32 7.34 0.45 15.38
C SER A 32 7.03 1.94 15.20
N ALA A 33 5.93 2.34 14.57
CA ALA A 33 5.57 3.76 14.45
C ALA A 33 4.65 4.26 15.59
N LEU A 34 3.98 3.36 16.30
CA LEU A 34 3.14 3.67 17.45
C LEU A 34 3.92 4.30 18.62
N GLN A 35 5.25 4.17 18.62
CA GLN A 35 6.12 4.71 19.65
C GLN A 35 6.54 6.17 19.39
N ILE A 36 6.31 6.70 18.18
CA ILE A 36 6.80 8.02 17.78
C ILE A 36 5.69 9.09 17.82
N TYR A 37 4.43 8.75 17.51
CA TYR A 37 3.33 9.73 17.51
C TYR A 37 1.99 9.16 18.02
N PRO A 38 1.79 9.08 19.36
CA PRO A 38 0.58 8.49 19.94
C PRO A 38 -0.70 9.30 19.70
N HIS A 39 -0.61 10.58 19.30
CA HIS A 39 -1.76 11.48 19.19
C HIS A 39 -2.31 11.72 17.78
N PHE A 40 -1.67 11.22 16.72
CA PHE A 40 -1.99 11.67 15.36
C PHE A 40 -2.99 10.80 14.57
N PHE A 41 -3.26 9.57 15.02
CA PHE A 41 -4.02 8.58 14.26
C PHE A 41 -5.29 8.07 14.96
N HIS A 42 -6.14 8.97 15.45
CA HIS A 42 -7.50 8.64 15.89
C HIS A 42 -8.54 9.28 14.97
N PHE A 43 -8.72 8.71 13.77
CA PHE A 43 -9.81 9.11 12.88
C PHE A 43 -11.08 8.34 13.24
N HIS A 44 -12.00 9.02 13.94
CA HIS A 44 -13.31 8.48 14.27
C HIS A 44 -14.22 8.55 13.02
N ASN A 45 -14.52 7.41 12.38
CA ASN A 45 -15.50 7.36 11.29
C ASN A 45 -16.81 6.74 11.78
N LYS A 46 -17.88 7.53 11.83
CA LYS A 46 -19.19 7.18 12.39
C LYS A 46 -20.26 6.82 11.34
N SER A 47 -19.90 6.56 10.09
CA SER A 47 -20.88 6.31 9.02
C SER A 47 -20.65 4.97 8.30
N SER A 48 -21.68 4.13 8.31
CA SER A 48 -21.73 2.77 7.74
C SER A 48 -22.06 2.74 6.24
N THR A 49 -22.16 3.90 5.59
CA THR A 49 -22.49 4.02 4.16
C THR A 49 -21.64 5.13 3.56
N LEU A 50 -20.41 4.80 3.12
CA LEU A 50 -19.63 5.71 2.28
C LEU A 50 -19.85 5.36 0.81
N SER A 51 -20.07 6.38 -0.01
CA SER A 51 -19.98 6.25 -1.45
C SER A 51 -18.52 6.01 -1.87
N SER A 52 -18.30 5.42 -3.05
CA SER A 52 -16.96 5.13 -3.57
C SER A 52 -16.04 6.36 -3.62
N SER A 53 -16.61 7.54 -3.92
CA SER A 53 -15.86 8.81 -3.99
C SER A 53 -15.37 9.32 -2.62
N GLU A 54 -16.15 9.13 -1.55
CA GLU A 54 -15.73 9.52 -0.20
C GLU A 54 -14.67 8.58 0.36
N ALA A 55 -14.71 7.29 -0.03
CA ALA A 55 -13.66 6.33 0.32
C ALA A 55 -12.33 6.72 -0.35
N ASP A 56 -12.34 7.03 -1.65
CA ASP A 56 -11.14 7.43 -2.40
C ASP A 56 -10.49 8.72 -1.85
N PHE A 57 -11.30 9.69 -1.43
CA PHE A 57 -10.79 10.94 -0.83
C PHE A 57 -10.03 10.66 0.48
N LYS A 58 -10.57 9.79 1.33
CA LYS A 58 -9.93 9.45 2.61
C LYS A 58 -8.71 8.52 2.41
N VAL A 59 -8.70 7.63 1.41
CA VAL A 59 -7.51 6.82 1.03
C VAL A 59 -6.33 7.75 0.72
N SER A 60 -6.56 8.78 -0.09
CA SER A 60 -5.52 9.73 -0.48
C SER A 60 -4.89 10.44 0.74
N PHE A 61 -5.68 10.78 1.76
CA PHE A 61 -5.18 11.42 2.98
C PHE A 61 -4.32 10.48 3.83
N ILE A 62 -4.74 9.22 4.01
CA ILE A 62 -3.96 8.23 4.77
C ILE A 62 -2.64 7.93 4.06
N PHE A 63 -2.66 7.77 2.74
CA PHE A 63 -1.44 7.58 1.95
C PHE A 63 -0.48 8.75 2.12
N ALA A 64 -0.98 9.99 2.05
CA ALA A 64 -0.16 11.17 2.31
C ALA A 64 0.47 11.14 3.72
N ALA A 65 -0.28 10.76 4.76
CA ALA A 65 0.23 10.66 6.13
C ALA A 65 1.27 9.53 6.30
N VAL A 66 1.09 8.40 5.63
CA VAL A 66 2.07 7.29 5.64
C VAL A 66 3.36 7.72 4.95
N TYR A 67 3.25 8.36 3.79
CA TYR A 67 4.42 8.87 3.08
C TYR A 67 5.16 9.92 3.90
N THR A 68 4.49 10.91 4.48
CA THR A 68 5.18 11.94 5.29
C THR A 68 5.76 11.37 6.59
N GLY A 69 5.20 10.29 7.13
CA GLY A 69 5.73 9.63 8.32
C GLY A 69 6.95 8.74 8.08
N LEU A 70 7.12 8.20 6.86
CA LEU A 70 8.16 7.21 6.53
C LEU A 70 9.19 7.70 5.52
N LEU A 71 8.85 8.69 4.71
CA LEU A 71 9.66 9.18 3.60
C LEU A 71 10.06 10.65 3.80
N LEU A 72 11.24 10.97 3.28
CA LEU A 72 11.69 12.33 3.04
C LEU A 72 11.33 12.74 1.60
N PRO A 73 11.18 14.05 1.32
CA PRO A 73 10.99 14.52 -0.05
C PRO A 73 12.10 14.01 -0.99
N GLY A 74 11.72 13.54 -2.18
CA GLY A 74 12.63 12.94 -3.15
C GLY A 74 12.94 11.46 -2.92
N ASP A 75 12.46 10.85 -1.83
CA ASP A 75 12.52 9.39 -1.66
C ASP A 75 11.70 8.68 -2.74
N ARG A 76 12.03 7.39 -2.92
CA ARG A 76 11.53 6.57 -4.03
C ARG A 76 10.33 5.74 -3.61
N ILE A 77 9.28 5.77 -4.42
CA ILE A 77 8.07 4.95 -4.27
C ILE A 77 7.80 4.17 -5.55
N MET A 78 7.24 2.97 -5.42
CA MET A 78 6.89 2.13 -6.56
C MET A 78 5.49 1.56 -6.36
N GLY A 79 4.59 1.82 -7.31
CA GLY A 79 3.19 1.40 -7.28
C GLY A 79 2.70 0.92 -8.63
N LEU A 80 1.48 0.38 -8.68
CA LEU A 80 0.88 -0.09 -9.93
C LEU A 80 0.51 1.12 -10.81
N ASP A 81 0.80 1.02 -12.11
CA ASP A 81 0.43 2.05 -13.08
C ASP A 81 -1.09 2.26 -13.15
N THR A 82 -1.56 3.51 -13.23
CA THR A 82 -3.00 3.81 -13.20
C THR A 82 -3.77 3.19 -14.36
N PRO A 83 -3.29 3.22 -15.63
CA PRO A 83 -3.90 2.46 -16.72
C PRO A 83 -3.88 0.94 -16.53
N SER A 84 -2.97 0.42 -15.70
CA SER A 84 -2.87 -1.01 -15.35
C SER A 84 -3.73 -1.39 -14.14
N GLY A 85 -4.41 -0.41 -13.52
CA GLY A 85 -5.34 -0.61 -12.42
C GLY A 85 -4.90 -0.09 -11.05
N GLY A 86 -3.80 0.68 -10.98
CA GLY A 86 -3.34 1.32 -9.75
C GLY A 86 -4.14 2.58 -9.38
N ASN A 87 -4.00 3.02 -8.13
CA ASN A 87 -4.62 4.27 -7.67
C ASN A 87 -3.74 5.48 -8.04
N THR A 88 -4.35 6.63 -8.29
CA THR A 88 -3.64 7.92 -8.46
C THR A 88 -2.71 8.23 -7.28
N SER A 89 -3.09 7.86 -6.05
CA SER A 89 -2.30 8.07 -4.82
C SER A 89 -0.99 7.27 -4.77
N HIS A 90 -0.79 6.30 -5.68
CA HIS A 90 0.40 5.46 -5.76
C HIS A 90 1.55 6.11 -6.57
N GLY A 91 1.45 7.41 -6.84
CA GLY A 91 2.50 8.17 -7.52
C GLY A 91 2.30 8.28 -9.04
N TYR A 92 1.07 8.47 -9.51
CA TYR A 92 0.77 8.60 -10.93
C TYR A 92 1.38 9.87 -11.56
N TYR A 93 1.97 9.70 -12.75
CA TYR A 93 2.40 10.76 -13.66
C TYR A 93 2.03 10.36 -15.09
N THR A 94 1.81 11.34 -15.96
CA THR A 94 1.42 11.06 -17.35
C THR A 94 2.59 10.50 -18.16
N PRO A 95 2.34 9.79 -19.28
CA PRO A 95 3.41 9.31 -20.16
C PRO A 95 4.35 10.41 -20.67
N HIS A 96 3.88 11.66 -20.72
CA HIS A 96 4.65 12.85 -21.11
C HIS A 96 5.43 13.48 -19.94
N GLY A 97 5.51 12.81 -18.79
CA GLY A 97 6.27 13.26 -17.62
C GLY A 97 5.56 14.29 -16.73
N ARG A 98 4.28 14.59 -16.97
CA ARG A 98 3.53 15.52 -16.10
C ARG A 98 3.14 14.80 -14.82
N LYS A 99 3.65 15.27 -13.68
CA LYS A 99 3.28 14.79 -12.34
C LYS A 99 1.82 15.19 -12.04
N VAL A 100 0.96 14.21 -11.75
CA VAL A 100 -0.49 14.41 -11.54
C VAL A 100 -0.87 14.30 -10.07
N SER A 101 -0.30 13.32 -9.37
CA SER A 101 -0.58 13.08 -7.96
C SER A 101 0.37 13.88 -7.07
N SER A 102 -0.09 14.28 -5.89
CA SER A 102 0.79 14.88 -4.87
C SER A 102 1.97 13.97 -4.54
N ALA A 103 1.74 12.65 -4.53
CA ALA A 103 2.79 11.66 -4.31
C ALA A 103 3.89 11.72 -5.37
N SER A 104 3.57 11.85 -6.66
CA SER A 104 4.59 11.97 -7.72
C SER A 104 5.26 13.36 -7.76
N ILE A 105 4.64 14.38 -7.16
CA ILE A 105 5.25 15.71 -6.98
C ILE A 105 6.33 15.68 -5.91
N PHE A 106 6.00 15.14 -4.72
CA PHE A 106 6.89 15.16 -3.55
C PHE A 106 7.91 14.02 -3.54
N PHE A 107 7.59 12.89 -4.18
CA PHE A 107 8.41 11.68 -4.19
C PHE A 107 8.73 11.25 -5.62
N GLU A 108 9.84 10.53 -5.77
CA GLU A 108 10.21 9.95 -7.05
C GLU A 108 9.48 8.63 -7.23
N SER A 109 8.60 8.57 -8.24
CA SER A 109 7.73 7.41 -8.48
C SER A 109 8.21 6.65 -9.72
N LEU A 110 8.26 5.32 -9.63
CA LEU A 110 8.43 4.44 -10.79
C LEU A 110 7.33 3.37 -10.79
N PRO A 111 6.42 3.37 -11.77
CA PRO A 111 5.32 2.42 -11.78
C PRO A 111 5.75 1.05 -12.31
N TYR A 112 5.23 -0.01 -11.71
CA TYR A 112 5.21 -1.33 -12.33
C TYR A 112 3.90 -1.54 -13.08
N LYS A 113 3.91 -2.50 -14.02
CA LYS A 113 2.83 -2.69 -14.99
C LYS A 113 2.36 -4.14 -15.00
N VAL A 114 1.15 -4.32 -15.50
CA VAL A 114 0.66 -5.65 -15.89
C VAL A 114 1.22 -6.04 -17.25
N ASN A 115 1.30 -7.33 -17.51
CA ASN A 115 1.52 -7.86 -18.84
C ASN A 115 0.25 -7.58 -19.68
N PRO A 116 0.35 -6.84 -20.80
CA PRO A 116 -0.81 -6.44 -21.60
C PRO A 116 -1.53 -7.63 -22.27
N GLN A 117 -0.86 -8.78 -22.42
CA GLN A 117 -1.45 -9.97 -23.04
C GLN A 117 -2.25 -10.79 -22.03
N THR A 118 -1.77 -10.91 -20.80
CA THR A 118 -2.38 -11.78 -19.77
C THR A 118 -3.22 -11.01 -18.77
N GLY A 119 -2.98 -9.69 -18.63
CA GLY A 119 -3.58 -8.85 -17.60
C GLY A 119 -3.09 -9.15 -16.19
N TYR A 120 -2.05 -9.98 -16.02
CA TYR A 120 -1.42 -10.25 -14.71
C TYR A 120 -0.25 -9.32 -14.45
N ILE A 121 0.01 -9.00 -13.18
CA ILE A 121 1.22 -8.26 -12.79
C ILE A 121 2.44 -9.06 -13.24
N ASP A 122 3.37 -8.38 -13.90
CA ASP A 122 4.63 -8.98 -14.33
C ASP A 122 5.62 -8.92 -13.15
N TYR A 123 5.60 -9.96 -12.31
CA TYR A 123 6.41 -10.03 -11.09
C TYR A 123 7.92 -10.12 -11.36
N GLU A 124 8.32 -10.65 -12.52
CA GLU A 124 9.73 -10.72 -12.90
C GLU A 124 10.25 -9.32 -13.24
N LYS A 125 9.53 -8.59 -14.10
CA LYS A 125 9.89 -7.19 -14.41
C LYS A 125 9.73 -6.27 -13.20
N LEU A 126 8.77 -6.55 -12.32
CA LEU A 126 8.64 -5.85 -11.05
C LEU A 126 9.89 -6.04 -10.21
N GLU A 127 10.37 -7.27 -10.04
CA GLU A 127 11.56 -7.56 -9.26
C GLU A 127 12.80 -6.88 -9.85
N GLU A 128 13.02 -7.02 -11.16
CA GLU A 128 14.12 -6.38 -11.89
C GLU A 128 14.13 -4.87 -11.65
N ARG A 129 12.99 -4.21 -11.91
CA ARG A 129 12.88 -2.75 -11.73
C ARG A 129 13.00 -2.32 -10.28
N ALA A 130 12.48 -3.10 -9.33
CA ALA A 130 12.56 -2.77 -7.91
C ALA A 130 14.02 -2.83 -7.43
N LEU A 131 14.81 -3.79 -7.91
CA LEU A 131 16.23 -3.92 -7.56
C LEU A 131 17.06 -2.75 -8.11
N ASP A 132 16.77 -2.30 -9.33
CA ASP A 132 17.46 -1.17 -9.96
C ASP A 132 17.03 0.17 -9.36
N PHE A 133 15.72 0.35 -9.18
CA PHE A 133 15.15 1.60 -8.68
C PHE A 133 15.30 1.76 -7.17
N ARG A 134 15.40 0.67 -6.40
CA ARG A 134 15.49 0.65 -4.94
C ARG A 134 14.45 1.56 -4.27
N PRO A 135 13.15 1.24 -4.40
CA PRO A 135 12.11 2.01 -3.73
C PRO A 135 12.24 1.88 -2.21
N LYS A 136 11.94 2.95 -1.46
CA LYS A 136 11.77 2.86 0.00
C LYS A 136 10.41 2.28 0.37
N ILE A 137 9.39 2.52 -0.45
CA ILE A 137 8.06 1.91 -0.30
C ILE A 137 7.68 1.23 -1.60
N LEU A 138 7.37 -0.07 -1.50
CA LEU A 138 6.73 -0.84 -2.55
C LEU A 138 5.24 -0.96 -2.21
N ILE A 139 4.38 -0.54 -3.13
CA ILE A 139 2.94 -0.49 -2.95
C ILE A 139 2.30 -1.64 -3.71
N CYS A 140 1.51 -2.46 -3.04
CA CYS A 140 0.62 -3.45 -3.66
C CYS A 140 -0.85 -3.07 -3.40
N GLY A 141 -1.74 -3.48 -4.30
CA GLY A 141 -3.13 -3.02 -4.29
C GLY A 141 -3.41 -2.00 -5.40
N GLY A 142 -4.69 -1.84 -5.74
CA GLY A 142 -5.13 -0.99 -6.84
C GLY A 142 -6.64 -0.79 -6.84
N SER A 143 -7.11 0.10 -7.70
CA SER A 143 -8.52 0.50 -7.81
C SER A 143 -9.28 -0.21 -8.93
N SER A 144 -8.60 -0.86 -9.87
CA SER A 144 -9.30 -1.57 -10.96
C SER A 144 -8.57 -2.84 -11.41
N TYR A 145 -7.72 -3.38 -10.53
CA TYR A 145 -7.09 -4.68 -10.74
C TYR A 145 -8.00 -5.81 -10.23
N LEU A 146 -8.51 -6.63 -11.15
CA LEU A 146 -9.54 -7.65 -10.88
C LEU A 146 -8.98 -9.03 -10.48
N ARG A 147 -7.65 -9.18 -10.37
CA ARG A 147 -7.01 -10.46 -10.04
C ARG A 147 -6.54 -10.47 -8.60
N GLU A 148 -6.27 -11.68 -8.11
CA GLU A 148 -5.63 -11.86 -6.81
C GLU A 148 -4.18 -11.36 -6.85
N TRP A 149 -3.73 -10.86 -5.70
CA TRP A 149 -2.40 -10.34 -5.51
C TRP A 149 -1.53 -11.40 -4.83
N ASP A 150 -0.33 -11.63 -5.33
CA ASP A 150 0.65 -12.51 -4.67
C ASP A 150 1.45 -11.71 -3.64
N TYR A 151 0.88 -11.56 -2.44
CA TYR A 151 1.51 -10.83 -1.34
C TYR A 151 2.85 -11.45 -0.91
N GLY A 152 2.99 -12.77 -1.02
CA GLY A 152 4.23 -13.48 -0.70
C GLY A 152 5.36 -13.06 -1.65
N ARG A 153 5.06 -12.97 -2.94
CA ARG A 153 6.00 -12.49 -3.96
C ARG A 153 6.36 -11.02 -3.75
N PHE A 154 5.38 -10.16 -3.48
CA PHE A 154 5.63 -8.75 -3.15
C PHE A 154 6.53 -8.60 -1.91
N ARG A 155 6.32 -9.42 -0.87
CA ARG A 155 7.16 -9.41 0.33
C ARG A 155 8.60 -9.77 0.00
N GLN A 156 8.82 -10.84 -0.76
CA GLN A 156 10.16 -11.25 -1.16
C GLN A 156 10.90 -10.13 -1.93
N ILE A 157 10.20 -9.44 -2.83
CA ILE A 157 10.78 -8.33 -3.59
C ILE A 157 11.09 -7.14 -2.67
N ALA A 158 10.17 -6.80 -1.77
CA ALA A 158 10.38 -5.73 -0.79
C ALA A 158 11.58 -6.04 0.13
N ASP A 159 11.70 -7.26 0.62
CA ASP A 159 12.85 -7.74 1.42
C ASP A 159 14.17 -7.61 0.67
N LYS A 160 14.21 -8.02 -0.61
CA LYS A 160 15.42 -7.91 -1.45
C LYS A 160 15.87 -6.46 -1.66
N CYS A 161 14.91 -5.53 -1.76
CA CYS A 161 15.20 -4.11 -1.96
C CYS A 161 15.42 -3.34 -0.65
N GLY A 162 15.09 -3.94 0.51
CA GLY A 162 15.01 -3.23 1.79
C GLY A 162 13.86 -2.24 1.88
N ALA A 163 12.79 -2.46 1.11
CA ALA A 163 11.62 -1.59 1.02
C ALA A 163 10.56 -1.95 2.07
N VAL A 164 9.81 -0.95 2.53
CA VAL A 164 8.56 -1.17 3.27
C VAL A 164 7.48 -1.61 2.28
N LEU A 165 6.73 -2.66 2.61
CA LEU A 165 5.60 -3.11 1.81
C LEU A 165 4.32 -2.44 2.32
N LEU A 166 3.70 -1.62 1.48
CA LEU A 166 2.45 -0.93 1.78
C LEU A 166 1.34 -1.56 0.94
N CYS A 167 0.29 -2.06 1.58
CA CYS A 167 -0.84 -2.65 0.88
C CYS A 167 -2.09 -1.76 0.95
N ASP A 168 -2.54 -1.34 -0.24
CA ASP A 168 -3.84 -0.69 -0.46
C ASP A 168 -4.95 -1.73 -0.58
N MET A 169 -5.75 -1.86 0.46
CA MET A 169 -6.87 -2.81 0.51
C MET A 169 -8.22 -2.11 0.40
N ALA A 170 -8.28 -0.87 -0.08
CA ALA A 170 -9.52 -0.09 -0.10
C ALA A 170 -10.69 -0.89 -0.69
N GLN A 171 -10.49 -1.53 -1.85
CA GLN A 171 -11.55 -2.28 -2.55
C GLN A 171 -11.81 -3.70 -2.03
N ILE A 172 -10.77 -4.38 -1.52
CA ILE A 172 -10.87 -5.78 -1.08
C ILE A 172 -11.08 -5.92 0.43
N SER A 173 -11.09 -4.81 1.16
CA SER A 173 -11.20 -4.77 2.63
C SER A 173 -12.44 -5.51 3.17
N GLY A 174 -13.59 -5.39 2.51
CA GLY A 174 -14.80 -6.12 2.88
C GLY A 174 -14.67 -7.63 2.68
N LEU A 175 -14.04 -8.07 1.59
CA LEU A 175 -13.83 -9.49 1.27
C LEU A 175 -12.84 -10.15 2.25
N ILE A 176 -11.82 -9.40 2.66
CA ILE A 176 -10.85 -9.83 3.68
C ILE A 176 -11.54 -9.92 5.04
N ALA A 177 -12.35 -8.91 5.42
CA ALA A 177 -13.09 -8.93 6.68
C ALA A 177 -14.07 -10.11 6.76
N ALA A 178 -14.67 -10.48 5.64
CA ALA A 178 -15.53 -11.65 5.51
C ALA A 178 -14.77 -13.00 5.44
N LYS A 179 -13.43 -12.97 5.45
CA LYS A 179 -12.54 -14.14 5.32
C LYS A 179 -12.75 -14.95 4.03
N VAL A 180 -13.25 -14.31 2.98
CA VAL A 180 -13.46 -14.93 1.66
C VAL A 180 -12.20 -14.80 0.80
N CYS A 181 -11.40 -13.75 1.02
CA CYS A 181 -10.06 -13.58 0.43
C CYS A 181 -8.97 -13.70 1.50
N LYS A 182 -7.83 -14.29 1.13
CA LYS A 182 -6.67 -14.48 2.01
C LYS A 182 -5.59 -13.42 1.75
N LEU A 183 -4.82 -13.14 2.80
CA LEU A 183 -3.60 -12.32 2.80
C LEU A 183 -2.38 -13.19 3.04
#